data_AF-A0A1I4KD94-F1
#
_entry.id   AF-A0A1I4KD94-F1
#
_cell.length_a   1.000
_cell.length_b   1.000
_cell.length_c   1.000
_cell.angle_alpha   90.00
_cell.angle_beta   90.00
_cell.angle_gamma   90.00
#
_symmetry.space_group_name_H-M   'P 1'
#
loop_
_entity.id
_entity.type
_entity.pdbx_description
1 polymer ?
#
loop_
_entity_poly.entity_id
_entity_poly.type
_entity_poly.pdbx_seq_one_letter_code
_entity_poly.pdbx_strand_id
1 'polypeptide(L)'
;MPSNKGKDEDNKSTSQRGFASMEEEKQREIASKGGHAAHEKGTAHEFSSEEAREAGRKGAHSRAKGGSEDEDKSSSSTRGGTSEQHAEAGRQSHKNR
;
A
#
# COMPACT_ATOMS: atom_id res chain seq x y z
N MET A 1 19.45 48.69 -8.20
CA MET A 1 19.09 47.80 -7.08
C MET A 1 19.55 46.39 -7.45
N PRO A 2 20.59 45.83 -6.81
CA PRO A 2 21.06 44.48 -7.13
C PRO A 2 20.07 43.41 -6.61
N SER A 3 19.78 42.41 -7.46
CA SER A 3 18.88 41.29 -7.22
C SER A 3 19.34 40.38 -6.08
N ASN A 4 18.47 40.12 -5.10
CA ASN A 4 18.70 39.14 -4.04
C ASN A 4 18.31 37.72 -4.50
N LYS A 5 19.31 36.95 -4.93
CA LYS A 5 19.21 35.53 -5.25
C LYS A 5 19.36 34.73 -3.95
N GLY A 6 18.27 34.53 -3.23
CA GLY A 6 18.17 33.57 -2.12
C GLY A 6 17.72 32.22 -2.66
N LYS A 7 18.66 31.29 -2.79
CA LYS A 7 18.38 29.88 -3.02
C LYS A 7 17.92 29.28 -1.69
N ASP A 8 16.62 29.21 -1.47
CA ASP A 8 16.06 28.35 -0.42
C ASP A 8 15.97 26.93 -0.98
N GLU A 9 17.13 26.31 -1.19
CA GLU A 9 17.20 24.84 -1.24
C GLU A 9 17.09 24.39 0.22
N ASP A 10 15.84 24.28 0.67
CA ASP A 10 15.46 23.63 1.92
C ASP A 10 16.04 22.22 1.91
N ASN A 11 17.23 22.14 2.49
CA ASN A 11 17.94 20.94 2.83
C ASN A 11 17.00 20.11 3.72
N LYS A 12 16.24 19.21 3.08
CA LYS A 12 15.31 18.24 3.66
C LYS A 12 16.10 17.23 4.49
N SER A 13 16.75 17.73 5.53
CA SER A 13 17.33 16.99 6.64
C SER A 13 16.17 16.46 7.47
N THR A 14 15.38 15.54 6.90
CA THR A 14 14.55 14.65 7.68
C THR A 14 15.55 13.91 8.57
N SER A 15 15.61 14.30 9.84
CA SER A 15 16.43 13.60 10.83
C SER A 15 16.20 12.10 10.61
N GLN A 16 17.26 11.28 10.59
CA GLN A 16 17.17 9.81 10.49
C GLN A 16 16.45 9.16 11.70
N ARG A 17 15.61 9.93 12.41
CA ARG A 17 14.81 9.57 13.57
C ARG A 17 13.34 9.68 13.19
N GLY A 18 12.58 8.66 13.54
CA GLY A 18 11.15 8.58 13.28
C GLY A 18 10.79 7.43 12.34
N PHE A 19 9.53 7.03 12.37
CA PHE A 19 9.02 5.89 11.60
C PHE A 19 9.25 6.05 10.10
N ALA A 20 9.05 7.26 9.57
CA ALA A 20 9.23 7.59 8.16
C ALA A 20 10.69 7.58 7.68
N SER A 21 11.66 7.65 8.62
CA SER A 21 13.09 7.63 8.29
C SER A 21 13.70 6.23 8.34
N MET A 22 12.91 5.19 8.68
CA MET A 22 13.33 3.79 8.67
C MET A 22 13.21 3.17 7.27
N GLU A 23 13.84 2.03 7.05
CA GLU A 23 13.67 1.25 5.81
C GLU A 23 12.21 0.77 5.64
N GLU A 24 11.72 0.78 4.40
CA GLU A 24 10.31 0.46 4.08
C GLU A 24 9.89 -0.94 4.55
N GLU A 25 10.78 -1.92 4.43
CA GLU A 25 10.53 -3.28 4.89
C GLU A 25 10.30 -3.32 6.40
N LYS A 26 11.16 -2.62 7.16
CA LYS A 26 11.05 -2.51 8.61
C LYS A 26 9.81 -1.74 9.04
N GLN A 27 9.42 -0.69 8.31
CA GLN A 27 8.17 0.02 8.55
C GLN A 27 6.96 -0.90 8.36
N ARG A 28 6.92 -1.67 7.25
CA ARG A 28 5.84 -2.61 6.98
C ARG A 28 5.77 -3.71 8.04
N GLU A 29 6.92 -4.24 8.45
CA GLU A 29 6.99 -5.26 9.49
C GLU A 29 6.44 -4.72 10.82
N ILE A 30 6.86 -3.53 11.25
CA ILE A 30 6.37 -2.92 12.49
C ILE A 30 4.88 -2.60 12.41
N ALA A 31 4.41 -2.06 11.29
CA ALA A 31 2.99 -1.78 11.07
C ALA A 31 2.16 -3.07 11.10
N SER A 32 2.65 -4.13 10.45
CA SER A 32 2.03 -5.46 10.47
C SER A 32 1.95 -6.01 11.89
N LYS A 33 3.07 -6.02 12.62
CA LYS A 33 3.12 -6.47 14.02
C LYS A 33 2.19 -5.66 14.92
N GLY A 34 2.11 -4.34 14.74
CA GLY A 34 1.21 -3.47 15.51
C GLY A 34 -0.26 -3.81 15.31
N GLY A 35 -0.67 -4.12 14.06
CA GLY A 35 -2.01 -4.60 13.76
C GLY A 35 -2.32 -5.94 14.43
N HIS A 36 -1.43 -6.92 14.29
CA HIS A 36 -1.62 -8.25 14.89
C HIS A 36 -1.67 -8.19 16.42
N ALA A 37 -0.77 -7.44 17.05
CA ALA A 37 -0.72 -7.32 18.50
C ALA A 37 -2.00 -6.71 19.10
N ALA A 38 -2.69 -5.81 18.38
CA ALA A 38 -3.95 -5.22 18.84
C ALA A 38 -5.09 -6.24 18.87
N HIS A 39 -5.12 -7.17 17.92
CA HIS A 39 -6.04 -8.30 17.87
C HIS A 39 -5.69 -9.34 18.95
N GLU A 40 -4.42 -9.72 19.07
CA GLU A 40 -3.97 -10.67 20.11
C GLU A 40 -4.26 -10.18 21.54
N LYS A 41 -4.15 -8.87 21.77
CA LYS A 41 -4.43 -8.25 23.08
C LYS A 41 -5.92 -8.04 23.36
N GLY A 42 -6.81 -8.39 22.43
CA GLY A 42 -8.26 -8.22 22.58
C GLY A 42 -8.73 -6.76 22.65
N THR A 43 -7.86 -5.82 22.28
CA THR A 43 -8.20 -4.39 22.24
C THR A 43 -8.88 -3.98 20.95
N ALA A 44 -8.70 -4.77 19.89
CA ALA A 44 -9.30 -4.55 18.59
C ALA A 44 -10.62 -5.33 18.44
N HIS A 45 -11.50 -4.82 17.57
CA HIS A 45 -12.70 -5.52 17.13
C HIS A 45 -12.31 -6.78 16.35
N GLU A 46 -12.90 -7.93 16.71
CA GLU A 46 -12.73 -9.17 15.97
C GLU A 46 -13.64 -9.18 14.75
N PHE A 47 -13.06 -8.96 13.58
CA PHE A 47 -13.80 -9.08 12.34
C PHE A 47 -14.02 -10.55 12.02
N SER A 48 -15.28 -10.92 11.81
CA SER A 48 -15.58 -12.18 11.13
C SER A 48 -15.02 -12.14 9.70
N SER A 49 -14.74 -13.30 9.10
CA SER A 49 -14.23 -13.37 7.72
C SER A 49 -15.18 -12.73 6.70
N GLU A 50 -16.48 -12.71 6.99
CA GLU A 50 -17.49 -12.05 6.16
C GLU A 50 -17.40 -10.52 6.29
N GLU A 51 -17.36 -10.02 7.52
CA GLU A 51 -17.27 -8.58 7.82
C GLU A 51 -15.97 -7.96 7.30
N ALA A 52 -14.84 -8.66 7.42
CA ALA A 52 -13.57 -8.20 6.86
C ALA A 52 -13.61 -8.04 5.33
N ARG A 53 -14.28 -8.97 4.64
CA ARG A 53 -14.48 -8.90 3.18
C ARG A 53 -15.41 -7.77 2.79
N GLU A 54 -16.49 -7.56 3.53
CA GLU A 54 -17.42 -6.45 3.29
C GLU A 54 -16.74 -5.09 3.52
N ALA A 55 -16.03 -4.94 4.64
CA ALA A 55 -15.27 -3.73 4.96
C ALA A 55 -14.19 -3.45 3.90
N GLY A 56 -13.46 -4.48 3.45
CA GLY A 56 -12.49 -4.37 2.36
C GLY A 56 -13.13 -3.94 1.04
N ARG A 57 -14.28 -4.54 0.69
CA ARG A 57 -15.05 -4.16 -0.51
C ARG A 57 -15.52 -2.71 -0.43
N LYS A 58 -16.09 -2.30 0.71
CA LYS A 58 -16.55 -0.93 0.96
C LYS A 58 -15.40 0.07 0.86
N GLY A 59 -14.25 -0.23 1.47
CA GLY A 59 -13.05 0.61 1.38
C GLY A 59 -12.51 0.73 -0.04
N ALA A 60 -12.56 -0.36 -0.83
CA ALA A 60 -12.18 -0.33 -2.24
C ALA A 60 -13.15 0.52 -3.08
N HIS A 61 -14.46 0.42 -2.84
CA HIS A 61 -15.46 1.28 -3.50
C HIS A 61 -15.27 2.76 -3.16
N SER A 62 -14.94 3.09 -1.91
CA SER A 62 -14.65 4.47 -1.50
C SER A 62 -13.42 5.05 -2.21
N ARG A 63 -12.38 4.24 -2.41
CA ARG A 63 -11.18 4.62 -3.17
C ARG A 63 -11.46 4.77 -4.67
N ALA A 64 -12.30 3.90 -5.22
CA ALA A 64 -12.68 3.95 -6.64
C ALA A 64 -13.50 5.21 -6.97
N LYS A 65 -14.25 5.77 -6.01
CA LYS A 65 -15.10 6.95 -6.24
C LYS A 65 -14.37 8.30 -6.08
N GLY A 66 -13.15 8.32 -5.54
CA GLY A 66 -12.35 9.53 -5.33
C GLY A 66 -11.05 9.58 -6.16
N GLY A 67 -10.88 8.64 -7.09
CA GLY A 67 -9.67 8.49 -7.91
C GLY A 67 -9.99 8.50 -9.40
N SER A 68 -10.39 9.65 -9.90
CA SER A 68 -10.36 10.06 -11.31
C SER A 68 -9.88 11.51 -11.24
N GLU A 69 -8.71 11.92 -11.73
CA GLU A 69 -8.18 11.69 -13.07
C GLU A 69 -6.65 11.50 -13.07
N ASP A 70 -6.14 10.44 -13.69
CA ASP A 70 -4.85 10.44 -14.41
C ASP A 70 -4.79 9.14 -15.23
N GLU A 71 -5.25 9.22 -16.48
CA GLU A 71 -4.96 8.19 -17.47
C GLU A 71 -3.60 8.49 -18.12
N ASP A 72 -2.55 7.77 -17.73
CA ASP A 72 -1.42 7.51 -18.63
C ASP A 72 -0.90 6.07 -18.46
N LYS A 73 -1.16 5.29 -19.51
CA LYS A 73 -0.44 4.13 -20.05
C LYS A 73 0.50 3.32 -19.12
N SER A 74 0.18 2.03 -19.03
CA SER A 74 1.15 0.93 -19.13
C SER A 74 2.28 0.88 -18.09
N SER A 75 1.98 0.34 -16.91
CA SER A 75 2.82 -0.72 -16.35
C SER A 75 1.99 -1.57 -15.39
N SER A 76 1.92 -2.87 -15.66
CA SER A 76 1.90 -3.95 -14.65
C SER A 76 1.40 -3.56 -13.25
N SER A 77 0.15 -3.14 -13.12
CA SER A 77 -0.50 -3.05 -11.82
C SER A 77 -1.03 -4.44 -11.51
N THR A 78 -0.29 -5.21 -10.72
CA THR A 78 -0.63 -6.50 -10.12
C THR A 78 -1.79 -6.36 -9.14
N ARG A 79 -2.89 -5.74 -9.57
CA ARG A 79 -4.14 -5.71 -8.83
C ARG A 79 -4.86 -7.01 -9.13
N GLY A 80 -4.52 -8.01 -8.31
CA GLY A 80 -5.01 -9.39 -8.29
C GLY A 80 -6.07 -9.72 -9.33
N GLY A 81 -5.66 -10.45 -10.36
CA GLY A 81 -6.60 -11.03 -11.33
C GLY A 81 -7.62 -11.93 -10.64
N THR A 82 -8.70 -12.26 -11.34
CA THR A 82 -9.73 -13.17 -10.85
C THR A 82 -9.12 -14.53 -10.48
N SER A 83 -9.81 -15.29 -9.62
CA SER A 83 -9.36 -16.64 -9.23
C SER A 83 -9.07 -17.54 -10.44
N GLU A 84 -9.82 -17.39 -11.53
CA GLU A 84 -9.58 -18.10 -12.79
C GLU A 84 -8.32 -17.62 -13.50
N GLN A 85 -8.06 -16.32 -13.55
CA GLN A 85 -6.83 -15.76 -14.14
C GLN A 85 -5.58 -16.25 -13.38
N HIS A 86 -5.66 -16.39 -12.06
CA HIS A 86 -4.56 -16.91 -11.25
C HIS A 86 -4.33 -18.41 -11.50
N ALA A 87 -5.41 -19.19 -11.62
CA ALA A 87 -5.33 -20.61 -11.96
C ALA A 87 -4.75 -20.83 -13.37
N GLU A 88 -5.13 -20.00 -14.34
CA GLU A 88 -4.63 -20.06 -15.71
C GLU A 88 -3.15 -19.66 -15.81
N ALA A 89 -2.74 -18.60 -15.11
CA ALA A 89 -1.33 -18.20 -15.03
C ALA A 89 -0.45 -19.29 -14.41
N GLY A 90 -0.94 -19.97 -13.36
CA GLY A 90 -0.25 -21.13 -12.77
C GLY A 90 -0.07 -22.28 -13.77
N ARG A 91 -1.12 -22.59 -14.54
CA ARG A 91 -1.10 -23.64 -15.58
C ARG A 91 -0.14 -23.34 -16.73
N GLN A 92 0.08 -22.07 -17.08
CA GLN A 92 0.99 -21.67 -18.15
C GLN A 92 2.47 -21.87 -17.79
N SER A 93 2.84 -21.78 -16.51
CA SER A 93 4.24 -21.90 -16.04
C SER A 93 4.90 -23.26 -16.31
N HIS A 94 4.09 -24.32 -16.53
CA HIS A 94 4.61 -25.68 -16.73
C HIS A 94 4.90 -26.04 -18.20
N LYS A 95 4.67 -25.13 -19.15
CA LYS A 95 4.80 -25.43 -20.59
C LYS A 95 6.14 -24.99 -21.19
N ASN A 96 6.97 -24.28 -20.42
CA ASN A 96 8.30 -23.83 -20.84
C ASN A 96 9.41 -24.56 -20.07
N ARG A 97 9.42 -25.90 -20.12
CA ARG A 97 10.56 -26.71 -19.65
C ARG A 97 11.15 -27.51 -20.79
#